data_AF-A0A949CMC5-F1
#
_entry.id   AF-A0A949CMC5-F1
#
_cell.length_a   1.000
_cell.length_b   1.000
_cell.length_c   1.000
_cell.angle_alpha   90.00
_cell.angle_beta   90.00
_cell.angle_gamma   90.00
#
_symmetry.space_group_name_H-M   'P 1'
#
loop_
_entity.id
_entity.type
_entity.pdbx_description
1 polymer ?
#
loop_
_entity_poly.entity_id
_entity_poly.type
_entity_poly.pdbx_seq_one_letter_code
_entity_poly.pdbx_strand_id
1 'polypeptide(L)'
;MDPNLLSTLKKLRMSGLASTLEIRLHEAATSGLSHREFLELLLQDEILLRNDRLINRRIAMAGFRDTKRLEDFDFSYNPSIKKNQVYDLATCKFIRERRDVLWIGPPGTGKSHLCQAIGLSAIRCGMTVYYRSIFDTVRDFLHDEALEGQERILQRYLKPDLLIIDDMGMKQLPKRSGEYLFEIVMRRHEIKSTMMTSNRPLEDWGKLIGDIPSATAILDRFLHRSELFQLTGRSYRLGTSENNPKGAKAPTGSEADKKVEDKAPKGAKA
;
A
#
# COMPACT_ATOMS: atom_id res chain seq x y z
N MET A 1 -39.75 -17.84 15.60
CA MET A 1 -38.90 -16.72 16.08
C MET A 1 -39.79 -15.65 16.67
N ASP A 2 -39.45 -15.12 17.84
CA ASP A 2 -40.16 -13.99 18.42
C ASP A 2 -39.87 -12.73 17.58
N PRO A 3 -40.85 -12.19 16.81
CA PRO A 3 -40.62 -11.09 15.88
C PRO A 3 -40.10 -9.83 16.60
N ASN A 4 -40.44 -9.71 17.88
CA ASN A 4 -40.05 -8.59 18.72
C ASN A 4 -38.53 -8.57 18.97
N LEU A 5 -37.91 -9.73 19.17
CA LEU A 5 -36.48 -9.85 19.47
C LEU A 5 -35.62 -9.42 18.27
N LEU A 6 -35.92 -9.94 17.07
CA LEU A 6 -35.24 -9.51 15.84
C LEU A 6 -35.42 -8.02 15.56
N SER A 7 -36.61 -7.47 15.81
CA SER A 7 -36.87 -6.04 15.62
C SER A 7 -36.03 -5.18 16.57
N THR A 8 -35.85 -5.64 17.82
CA THR A 8 -35.06 -4.97 18.84
C THR A 8 -33.57 -5.01 18.50
N LEU A 9 -33.06 -6.16 18.04
CA LEU A 9 -31.67 -6.30 17.60
C LEU A 9 -31.33 -5.38 16.42
N LYS A 10 -32.27 -5.21 15.47
CA LYS A 10 -32.11 -4.25 14.37
C LYS A 10 -32.05 -2.80 14.88
N LYS A 11 -32.93 -2.42 15.82
CA LYS A 11 -32.91 -1.07 16.44
C LYS A 11 -31.60 -0.79 17.17
N LEU A 12 -31.04 -1.78 17.87
CA LEU A 12 -29.76 -1.69 18.57
C LEU A 12 -28.53 -1.84 17.65
N ARG A 13 -28.74 -2.04 16.33
CA ARG A 13 -27.68 -2.29 15.34
C ARG A 13 -26.79 -3.49 15.70
N MET A 14 -27.40 -4.53 16.29
CA MET A 14 -26.74 -5.80 16.65
C MET A 14 -26.89 -6.82 15.54
N SER A 15 -26.38 -6.47 14.36
CA SER A 15 -26.55 -7.27 13.15
C SER A 15 -25.79 -8.59 13.19
N GLY A 16 -24.72 -8.67 13.98
CA GLY A 16 -23.95 -9.89 14.14
C GLY A 16 -24.69 -10.90 14.98
N LEU A 17 -25.17 -10.47 16.15
CA LEU A 17 -26.04 -11.27 16.99
C LEU A 17 -27.29 -11.71 16.23
N ALA A 18 -27.93 -10.82 15.47
CA ALA A 18 -29.10 -11.17 14.67
C ALA A 18 -28.83 -12.28 13.63
N SER A 19 -27.59 -12.42 13.14
CA SER A 19 -27.22 -13.46 12.17
C SER A 19 -26.87 -14.81 12.81
N THR A 20 -26.41 -14.83 14.07
CA THR A 20 -26.00 -16.06 14.77
C THR A 20 -27.00 -16.51 15.84
N LEU A 21 -28.04 -15.71 16.11
CA LEU A 21 -28.99 -15.94 17.20
C LEU A 21 -29.61 -17.34 17.19
N GLU A 22 -30.06 -17.84 16.04
CA GLU A 22 -30.68 -19.17 15.96
C GLU A 22 -29.70 -20.29 16.33
N ILE A 23 -28.45 -20.17 15.87
CA ILE A 23 -27.38 -21.12 16.16
C ILE A 23 -27.11 -21.13 17.67
N ARG A 24 -26.99 -19.94 18.27
CA ARG A 24 -26.73 -19.80 19.72
C ARG A 24 -27.90 -20.27 20.58
N LEU A 25 -29.15 -20.04 20.15
CA LEU A 25 -30.34 -20.54 20.86
C LEU A 25 -30.39 -22.07 20.87
N HIS A 26 -30.07 -22.70 19.73
CA HIS A 26 -29.99 -24.16 19.65
C HIS A 26 -28.83 -24.71 20.51
N GLU A 27 -27.68 -24.06 20.48
CA GLU A 27 -26.52 -24.40 21.31
C GLU A 27 -26.86 -24.30 22.81
N ALA A 28 -27.53 -23.23 23.25
CA ALA A 28 -27.95 -23.09 24.64
C ALA A 28 -28.92 -24.19 25.08
N ALA A 29 -29.85 -24.58 24.21
CA ALA A 29 -30.81 -25.65 24.48
C ALA A 29 -30.15 -27.04 24.59
N THR A 30 -29.08 -27.27 23.83
CA THR A 30 -28.41 -28.58 23.75
C THR A 30 -27.28 -28.72 24.79
N SER A 31 -26.51 -27.65 24.99
CA SER A 31 -25.26 -27.64 25.77
C SER A 31 -25.46 -27.26 27.24
N GLY A 32 -26.69 -26.89 27.65
CA GLY A 32 -27.01 -26.53 29.03
C GLY A 32 -26.28 -25.26 29.50
N LEU A 33 -26.04 -24.30 28.60
CA LEU A 33 -25.35 -23.05 28.92
C LEU A 33 -26.10 -22.27 30.01
N SER A 34 -25.36 -21.72 30.97
CA SER A 34 -25.96 -20.77 31.91
C SER A 34 -26.39 -19.49 31.18
N HIS A 35 -27.38 -18.77 31.74
CA HIS A 35 -27.84 -17.49 31.20
C HIS A 35 -26.68 -16.49 31.00
N ARG A 36 -25.68 -16.53 31.88
CA ARG A 36 -24.49 -15.67 31.80
C ARG A 36 -23.63 -16.04 30.60
N GLU A 37 -23.29 -17.31 30.44
CA GLU A 37 -22.46 -17.79 29.32
C GLU A 37 -23.15 -17.54 27.98
N PHE A 38 -24.46 -17.78 27.91
CA PHE A 38 -25.25 -17.49 26.72
C PHE A 38 -25.19 -16.01 26.35
N LEU A 39 -25.41 -15.10 27.30
CA LEU A 39 -25.32 -13.67 27.06
C LEU A 39 -23.91 -13.25 26.63
N GLU A 40 -22.88 -13.83 27.23
CA GLU A 40 -21.49 -13.54 26.88
C GLU A 40 -21.17 -13.95 25.43
N LEU A 41 -21.59 -15.14 25.00
CA LEU A 41 -21.42 -15.60 23.62
C LEU A 41 -22.13 -14.70 22.60
N LEU A 42 -23.37 -14.28 22.90
CA LEU A 42 -24.12 -13.38 22.02
C LEU A 42 -23.42 -12.02 21.85
N LEU A 43 -22.83 -11.48 22.92
CA LEU A 43 -22.09 -10.22 22.86
C LEU A 43 -20.75 -10.39 22.14
N GLN A 44 -20.06 -11.52 22.34
CA GLN A 44 -18.83 -11.84 21.62
C GLN A 44 -19.05 -11.93 20.11
N ASP A 45 -20.13 -12.57 19.64
CA ASP A 45 -20.48 -12.65 18.21
C ASP A 45 -20.64 -11.25 17.58
N GLU A 46 -21.32 -10.33 18.29
CA GLU A 46 -21.48 -8.95 17.83
C GLU A 46 -20.15 -8.19 17.78
N ILE A 47 -19.30 -8.36 18.80
CA ILE A 47 -17.98 -7.72 18.86
C ILE A 47 -17.09 -8.21 17.71
N LEU A 48 -17.06 -9.52 17.47
CA LEU A 48 -16.27 -10.12 16.39
C LEU A 48 -16.68 -9.56 15.03
N LEU A 49 -17.99 -9.55 14.73
CA LEU A 49 -18.48 -9.04 13.44
C LEU A 49 -18.28 -7.52 13.29
N ARG A 50 -18.35 -6.75 14.36
CA ARG A 50 -17.99 -5.31 14.33
C ARG A 50 -16.51 -5.10 14.05
N ASN A 51 -15.64 -5.87 14.68
CA ASN A 51 -14.20 -5.81 14.46
C ASN A 51 -13.84 -6.19 13.03
N ASP A 52 -14.42 -7.26 12.49
CA ASP A 52 -14.19 -7.68 11.10
C ASP A 52 -14.62 -6.61 10.11
N ARG A 53 -15.81 -6.00 10.31
CA ARG A 53 -16.28 -4.89 9.46
C ARG A 53 -15.38 -3.67 9.56
N LEU A 54 -14.89 -3.34 10.75
CA LEU A 54 -13.95 -2.24 10.95
C LEU A 54 -12.65 -2.48 10.18
N ILE A 55 -12.08 -3.69 10.29
CA ILE A 55 -10.86 -4.09 9.57
C ILE A 55 -11.09 -4.02 8.06
N ASN A 56 -12.16 -4.62 7.56
CA ASN A 56 -12.48 -4.61 6.12
C ASN A 56 -12.67 -3.19 5.58
N ARG A 57 -13.35 -2.32 6.34
CA ARG A 57 -13.48 -0.90 5.98
C ARG A 57 -12.13 -0.20 5.92
N ARG A 58 -11.24 -0.44 6.89
CA ARG A 58 -9.89 0.13 6.91
C ARG A 58 -9.03 -0.38 5.76
N ILE A 59 -9.12 -1.67 5.41
CA ILE A 59 -8.43 -2.24 4.24
C ILE A 59 -8.92 -1.55 2.96
N ALA A 60 -10.24 -1.40 2.79
CA ALA A 60 -10.80 -0.70 1.64
C ALA A 60 -10.35 0.77 1.57
N MET A 61 -10.34 1.47 2.71
CA MET A 61 -9.88 2.86 2.80
C MET A 61 -8.37 3.02 2.58
N ALA A 62 -7.57 2.00 2.90
CA ALA A 62 -6.13 2.05 2.72
C ALA A 62 -5.71 2.13 1.25
N GLY A 63 -6.56 1.67 0.32
CA GLY A 63 -6.31 1.82 -1.11
C GLY A 63 -5.12 1.00 -1.61
N PHE A 64 -4.81 -0.13 -0.97
CA PHE A 64 -3.79 -1.06 -1.45
C PHE A 64 -4.04 -1.46 -2.90
N ARG A 65 -2.96 -1.65 -3.66
CA ARG A 65 -3.06 -2.17 -5.02
C ARG A 65 -3.56 -3.61 -5.01
N ASP A 66 -2.97 -4.42 -4.13
CA ASP A 66 -3.34 -5.81 -3.90
C ASP A 66 -3.25 -6.09 -2.39
N THR A 67 -4.17 -6.88 -1.84
CA THR A 67 -4.07 -7.30 -0.43
C THR A 67 -3.02 -8.39 -0.29
N LYS A 68 -1.77 -7.99 -0.03
CA LYS A 68 -0.64 -8.90 0.24
C LYS A 68 -0.52 -9.21 1.73
N ARG A 69 -0.22 -10.46 2.07
CA ARG A 69 0.05 -10.87 3.45
C ARG A 69 1.51 -11.24 3.65
N LEU A 70 1.98 -11.23 4.89
CA LEU A 70 3.35 -11.63 5.22
C LEU A 70 3.55 -13.13 5.05
N GLU A 71 2.49 -13.91 5.27
CA GLU A 71 2.50 -15.37 5.09
C GLU A 71 2.70 -15.77 3.63
N ASP A 72 2.29 -14.90 2.69
CA ASP A 72 2.45 -15.12 1.24
C ASP A 72 3.87 -14.75 0.75
N PHE A 73 4.74 -14.24 1.61
CA PHE A 73 6.08 -13.80 1.23
C PHE A 73 7.10 -14.94 1.37
N ASP A 74 7.70 -15.35 0.25
CA ASP A 74 8.75 -16.36 0.25
C ASP A 74 10.13 -15.74 0.59
N PHE A 75 10.51 -15.85 1.87
CA PHE A 75 11.83 -15.42 2.35
C PHE A 75 12.99 -16.28 1.82
N SER A 76 12.73 -17.49 1.31
CA SER A 76 13.77 -18.34 0.73
C SER A 76 14.23 -17.83 -0.64
N TYR A 77 13.31 -17.19 -1.38
CA TYR A 77 13.63 -16.60 -2.68
C TYR A 77 14.58 -15.40 -2.57
N ASN A 78 14.49 -14.63 -1.49
CA ASN A 78 15.38 -13.50 -1.25
C ASN A 78 15.98 -13.53 0.18
N PRO A 79 17.07 -14.28 0.40
CA PRO A 79 17.67 -14.44 1.72
C PRO A 79 18.34 -13.17 2.25
N SER A 80 18.51 -12.12 1.42
CA SER A 80 19.01 -10.83 1.90
C SER A 80 18.01 -10.15 2.85
N ILE A 81 16.73 -10.53 2.79
CA ILE A 81 15.67 -9.99 3.63
C ILE A 81 15.63 -10.79 4.93
N LYS A 82 16.11 -10.20 6.01
CA LYS A 82 16.08 -10.85 7.33
C LYS A 82 14.65 -10.92 7.83
N LYS A 83 14.12 -12.15 7.91
CA LYS A 83 12.76 -12.44 8.42
C LYS A 83 12.48 -11.72 9.74
N ASN A 84 13.40 -11.80 10.70
CA ASN A 84 13.22 -11.18 12.03
C ASN A 84 12.96 -9.67 11.96
N GLN A 85 13.63 -8.95 11.05
CA GLN A 85 13.42 -7.50 10.91
C GLN A 85 12.04 -7.18 10.31
N VAL A 86 11.59 -7.96 9.32
CA VAL A 86 10.25 -7.79 8.73
C VAL A 86 9.16 -8.06 9.77
N TYR A 87 9.31 -9.10 10.59
CA TYR A 87 8.37 -9.39 11.66
C TYR A 87 8.39 -8.34 12.78
N ASP A 88 9.55 -7.75 13.10
CA ASP A 88 9.62 -6.61 14.02
C ASP A 88 8.81 -5.41 13.50
N LEU A 89 8.94 -5.08 12.21
CA LEU A 89 8.11 -4.05 11.59
C LEU A 89 6.61 -4.39 11.64
N ALA A 90 6.25 -5.67 11.48
CA ALA A 90 4.86 -6.14 11.57
C ALA A 90 4.24 -5.94 12.96
N THR A 91 5.05 -5.85 14.02
CA THR A 91 4.57 -5.49 15.39
C THR A 91 4.09 -4.04 15.49
N CYS A 92 4.34 -3.24 14.46
CA CYS A 92 4.03 -1.81 14.37
C CYS A 92 4.73 -0.96 15.43
N LYS A 93 5.83 -1.47 16.02
CA LYS A 93 6.65 -0.73 16.98
C LYS A 93 7.18 0.57 16.38
N PHE A 94 7.71 0.53 15.16
CA PHE A 94 8.21 1.72 14.44
C PHE A 94 7.13 2.81 14.28
N ILE A 95 5.86 2.43 14.07
CA ILE A 95 4.74 3.38 13.94
C ILE A 95 4.43 4.08 15.26
N ARG A 96 4.49 3.34 16.37
CA ARG A 96 4.29 3.90 17.72
C ARG A 96 5.44 4.83 18.10
N GLU A 97 6.65 4.52 17.65
CA GLU A 97 7.87 5.30 17.90
C GLU A 97 8.05 6.48 16.94
N ARG A 98 7.13 6.69 15.99
CA ARG A 98 7.21 7.73 14.95
C ARG A 98 8.49 7.62 14.11
N ARG A 99 8.89 6.39 13.82
CA ARG A 99 10.01 6.09 12.91
C ARG A 99 9.47 5.82 11.50
N ASP A 100 10.30 6.12 10.52
CA ASP A 100 10.00 5.91 9.11
C ASP A 100 10.70 4.64 8.61
N VAL A 101 10.30 4.17 7.42
CA VAL A 101 10.90 2.97 6.82
C VAL A 101 11.14 3.21 5.34
N LEU A 102 12.34 2.90 4.86
CA LEU A 102 12.68 3.00 3.45
C LEU A 102 13.19 1.67 2.90
N TRP A 103 12.48 1.15 1.91
CA TRP A 103 12.89 -0.02 1.15
C TRP A 103 13.57 0.40 -0.15
N ILE A 104 14.84 0.05 -0.33
CA ILE A 104 15.60 0.35 -1.56
C ILE A 104 16.01 -0.95 -2.23
N GLY A 105 15.93 -1.02 -3.55
CA GLY A 105 16.47 -2.16 -4.29
C GLY A 105 15.89 -2.26 -5.70
N PRO A 106 16.39 -3.16 -6.56
CA PRO A 106 15.92 -3.27 -7.93
C PRO A 106 14.45 -3.70 -8.02
N PRO A 107 13.78 -3.49 -9.17
CA PRO A 107 12.40 -3.91 -9.35
C PRO A 107 12.22 -5.42 -9.17
N GLY A 108 11.08 -5.82 -8.58
CA GLY A 108 10.72 -7.23 -8.43
C GLY A 108 11.36 -7.96 -7.24
N THR A 109 12.07 -7.27 -6.34
CA THR A 109 12.69 -7.87 -5.14
C THR A 109 11.76 -8.06 -3.94
N GLY A 110 10.52 -7.57 -4.01
CA GLY A 110 9.51 -7.74 -2.96
C GLY A 110 9.15 -6.50 -2.14
N LYS A 111 9.76 -5.33 -2.40
CA LYS A 111 9.50 -4.07 -1.66
C LYS A 111 8.02 -3.74 -1.50
N SER A 112 7.28 -3.61 -2.60
CA SER A 112 5.84 -3.31 -2.61
C SER A 112 4.99 -4.38 -1.92
N HIS A 113 5.41 -5.64 -1.94
CA HIS A 113 4.71 -6.72 -1.22
C HIS A 113 4.88 -6.52 0.28
N LEU A 114 6.11 -6.33 0.74
CA LEU A 114 6.42 -6.11 2.15
C LEU A 114 5.71 -4.87 2.70
N CYS A 115 5.72 -3.76 1.98
CA CYS A 115 5.00 -2.54 2.39
C CYS A 115 3.50 -2.79 2.60
N GLN A 116 2.84 -3.43 1.64
CA GLN A 116 1.40 -3.72 1.74
C GLN A 116 1.11 -4.73 2.85
N ALA A 117 1.96 -5.74 3.02
CA ALA A 117 1.83 -6.74 4.06
C ALA A 117 2.01 -6.15 5.47
N ILE A 118 3.01 -5.27 5.67
CA ILE A 118 3.18 -4.54 6.93
C ILE A 118 2.02 -3.56 7.16
N GLY A 119 1.56 -2.89 6.10
CA GLY A 119 0.36 -2.04 6.16
C GLY A 119 -0.88 -2.82 6.61
N LEU A 120 -1.07 -4.04 6.10
CA LEU A 120 -2.17 -4.91 6.52
C LEU A 120 -2.03 -5.31 8.00
N SER A 121 -0.82 -5.62 8.47
CA SER A 121 -0.55 -5.88 9.88
C SER A 121 -0.88 -4.65 10.75
N ALA A 122 -0.54 -3.44 10.31
CA ALA A 122 -0.89 -2.21 11.01
C ALA A 122 -2.40 -2.00 11.13
N ILE A 123 -3.18 -2.31 10.08
CA ILE A 123 -4.64 -2.27 10.14
C ILE A 123 -5.18 -3.27 11.16
N ARG A 124 -4.64 -4.49 11.19
CA ARG A 124 -5.00 -5.52 12.17
C ARG A 124 -4.63 -5.12 13.61
N CYS A 125 -3.56 -4.36 13.79
CA CYS A 125 -3.20 -3.72 15.06
C CYS A 125 -4.07 -2.49 15.42
N GLY A 126 -5.12 -2.21 14.66
CA GLY A 126 -6.07 -1.15 14.95
C GLY A 126 -5.69 0.23 14.41
N MET A 127 -4.63 0.33 13.60
CA MET A 127 -4.12 1.58 13.04
C MET A 127 -4.79 1.92 11.70
N THR A 128 -4.67 3.18 11.29
CA THR A 128 -5.11 3.64 9.97
C THR A 128 -3.93 3.70 9.01
N VAL A 129 -4.13 3.21 7.78
CA VAL A 129 -3.10 3.15 6.75
C VAL A 129 -3.64 3.80 5.48
N TYR A 130 -2.77 4.46 4.73
CA TYR A 130 -3.07 4.92 3.38
C TYR A 130 -1.90 4.58 2.46
N TYR A 131 -2.19 3.92 1.35
CA TYR A 131 -1.23 3.49 0.35
C TYR A 131 -1.46 4.25 -0.94
N ARG A 132 -0.37 4.74 -1.53
CA ARG A 132 -0.39 5.37 -2.84
C ARG A 132 0.94 5.18 -3.57
N SER A 133 0.92 5.06 -4.89
CA SER A 133 2.16 5.17 -5.67
C SER A 133 2.59 6.64 -5.69
N ILE A 134 3.89 6.93 -5.80
CA ILE A 134 4.37 8.31 -5.90
C ILE A 134 3.74 9.06 -7.09
N PHE A 135 3.49 8.36 -8.21
CA PHE A 135 2.87 8.96 -9.39
C PHE A 135 1.41 9.33 -9.16
N ASP A 136 0.67 8.48 -8.44
CA ASP A 136 -0.71 8.78 -8.07
C ASP A 136 -0.76 9.87 -6.99
N THR A 137 0.20 9.91 -6.06
CA THR A 137 0.34 11.03 -5.12
C THR A 137 0.48 12.34 -5.87
N VAL A 138 1.44 12.44 -6.79
CA VAL A 138 1.62 13.66 -7.60
C VAL A 138 0.37 13.99 -8.40
N ARG A 139 -0.29 12.98 -9.00
CA ARG A 139 -1.54 13.19 -9.76
C ARG A 139 -2.66 13.76 -8.90
N ASP A 140 -2.83 13.26 -7.68
CA ASP A 140 -3.87 13.72 -6.75
C ASP A 140 -3.68 15.21 -6.41
N PHE A 141 -2.43 15.67 -6.22
CA PHE A 141 -2.13 17.09 -5.96
C PHE A 141 -2.26 17.97 -7.21
N LEU A 142 -1.76 17.52 -8.37
CA LEU A 142 -1.87 18.27 -9.62
C LEU A 142 -3.32 18.52 -10.05
N HIS A 143 -4.21 17.56 -9.80
CA HIS A 143 -5.62 17.70 -10.16
C HIS A 143 -6.36 18.69 -9.26
N ASP A 144 -5.98 18.78 -7.98
CA ASP A 144 -6.67 19.59 -6.97
C ASP A 144 -6.16 21.04 -6.89
N GLU A 145 -4.93 21.30 -7.34
CA GLU A 145 -4.42 22.67 -7.53
C GLU A 145 -5.29 23.45 -8.54
N ALA A 146 -5.88 22.76 -9.52
CA ALA A 146 -6.82 23.36 -10.45
C ALA A 146 -8.19 23.69 -9.83
N LEU A 147 -8.48 23.21 -8.61
CA LEU A 147 -9.79 23.26 -7.95
C LEU A 147 -9.77 23.97 -6.58
N GLU A 148 -8.67 24.64 -6.22
CA GLU A 148 -8.47 25.34 -4.92
C GLU A 148 -8.58 24.42 -3.67
N GLY A 149 -8.44 23.10 -3.83
CA GLY A 149 -8.70 22.09 -2.80
C GLY A 149 -7.50 21.59 -1.99
N GLN A 150 -6.29 22.12 -2.21
CA GLN A 150 -5.01 21.51 -1.80
C GLN A 150 -4.94 21.08 -0.31
N GLU A 151 -5.53 21.82 0.63
CA GLU A 151 -5.54 21.43 2.04
C GLU A 151 -6.35 20.14 2.27
N ARG A 152 -7.45 19.92 1.54
CA ARG A 152 -8.27 18.71 1.65
C ARG A 152 -7.52 17.48 1.16
N ILE A 153 -6.81 17.57 0.03
CA ILE A 153 -5.99 16.45 -0.46
C ILE A 153 -4.87 16.16 0.54
N LEU A 154 -4.18 17.20 1.03
CA LEU A 154 -3.08 17.06 1.97
C LEU A 154 -3.52 16.36 3.25
N GLN A 155 -4.68 16.71 3.82
CA GLN A 155 -5.22 16.03 4.99
C GLN A 155 -5.45 14.53 4.79
N ARG A 156 -5.69 14.06 3.56
CA ARG A 156 -5.77 12.63 3.24
C ARG A 156 -4.44 11.91 3.46
N TYR A 157 -3.33 12.58 3.17
CA TYR A 157 -1.97 12.07 3.36
C TYR A 157 -1.46 12.26 4.80
N LEU A 158 -1.95 13.25 5.54
CA LEU A 158 -1.49 13.53 6.92
C LEU A 158 -2.23 12.74 8.00
N LYS A 159 -3.53 12.49 7.83
CA LYS A 159 -4.37 11.84 8.85
C LYS A 159 -3.99 10.39 9.21
N PRO A 160 -3.58 9.51 8.26
CA PRO A 160 -3.29 8.11 8.56
C PRO A 160 -2.12 7.94 9.53
N ASP A 161 -2.20 6.91 10.38
CA ASP A 161 -1.11 6.53 11.29
C ASP A 161 0.14 6.11 10.53
N LEU A 162 -0.05 5.38 9.42
CA LEU A 162 0.98 5.01 8.47
C LEU A 162 0.60 5.47 7.06
N LEU A 163 1.48 6.25 6.43
CA LEU A 163 1.41 6.55 5.01
C LEU A 163 2.43 5.68 4.27
N ILE A 164 2.00 5.03 3.19
CA ILE A 164 2.87 4.25 2.32
C ILE A 164 2.93 4.93 0.95
N ILE A 165 4.13 5.36 0.54
CA ILE A 165 4.40 5.90 -0.79
C ILE A 165 5.29 4.93 -1.57
N ASP A 166 4.71 4.27 -2.57
CA ASP A 166 5.37 3.19 -3.32
C ASP A 166 5.92 3.66 -4.69
N ASP A 167 6.78 2.84 -5.28
CA ASP A 167 7.29 2.95 -6.66
C ASP A 167 8.17 4.18 -6.98
N MET A 168 8.89 4.75 -6.00
CA MET A 168 9.88 5.80 -6.30
C MET A 168 10.98 5.27 -7.24
N GLY A 169 11.48 6.11 -8.15
CA GLY A 169 12.59 5.78 -9.03
C GLY A 169 12.25 4.91 -10.26
N MET A 170 10.97 4.71 -10.57
CA MET A 170 10.54 4.02 -11.80
C MET A 170 10.62 4.91 -13.06
N LYS A 171 10.29 6.20 -12.91
CA LYS A 171 10.29 7.24 -13.96
C LYS A 171 10.61 8.59 -13.32
N GLN A 172 11.00 9.56 -14.13
CA GLN A 172 11.08 10.95 -13.66
C GLN A 172 9.68 11.45 -13.27
N LEU A 173 9.62 12.22 -12.19
CA LEU A 173 8.39 12.82 -11.73
C LEU A 173 8.10 14.10 -12.52
N PRO A 174 6.81 14.48 -12.67
CA PRO A 174 6.44 15.80 -13.19
C PRO A 174 7.11 16.95 -12.42
N LYS A 175 7.16 18.15 -13.01
CA LYS A 175 7.58 19.36 -12.30
C LYS A 175 6.72 19.57 -11.04
N ARG A 176 7.29 20.22 -10.01
CA ARG A 176 6.64 20.48 -8.70
C ARG A 176 6.33 19.26 -7.83
N SER A 177 6.58 18.04 -8.32
CA SER A 177 6.42 16.82 -7.51
C SER A 177 7.22 16.82 -6.21
N GLY A 178 8.40 17.46 -6.25
CA GLY A 178 9.25 17.65 -5.07
C GLY A 178 8.57 18.47 -3.98
N GLU A 179 7.86 19.53 -4.34
CA GLU A 179 7.15 20.42 -3.40
C GLU A 179 6.06 19.64 -2.65
N TYR A 180 5.24 18.86 -3.36
CA TYR A 180 4.17 18.07 -2.74
C TYR A 180 4.73 16.98 -1.81
N LEU A 181 5.75 16.24 -2.27
CA LEU A 181 6.37 15.21 -1.45
C LEU A 181 7.06 15.82 -0.22
N PHE A 182 7.73 16.95 -0.39
CA PHE A 182 8.34 17.71 0.69
C PHE A 182 7.31 18.13 1.73
N GLU A 183 6.18 18.70 1.31
CA GLU A 183 5.13 19.13 2.22
C GLU A 183 4.57 17.95 3.05
N ILE A 184 4.34 16.79 2.42
CA ILE A 184 3.89 15.58 3.12
C ILE A 184 4.94 15.12 4.14
N VAL A 185 6.19 14.95 3.72
CA VAL A 185 7.28 14.45 4.58
C VAL A 185 7.51 15.40 5.74
N MET A 186 7.57 16.71 5.46
CA MET A 186 7.79 17.74 6.48
C MET A 186 6.68 17.76 7.52
N ARG A 187 5.40 17.73 7.11
CA ARG A 187 4.26 17.76 8.05
C ARG A 187 4.03 16.45 8.79
N ARG A 188 4.61 15.33 8.33
CA ARG A 188 4.53 14.03 9.02
C ARG A 188 5.73 13.77 9.93
N HIS A 189 6.87 14.39 9.66
CA HIS A 189 8.11 14.24 10.42
C HIS A 189 7.86 14.34 11.93
N GLU A 190 8.29 13.31 12.67
CA GLU A 190 8.12 13.16 14.13
C GLU A 190 6.67 13.12 14.66
N ILE A 191 5.65 13.24 13.79
CA ILE A 191 4.23 13.24 14.16
C ILE A 191 3.56 11.91 13.80
N LYS A 192 3.81 11.39 12.59
CA LYS A 192 3.27 10.11 12.07
C LYS A 192 4.28 9.42 11.17
N SER A 193 4.19 8.09 11.08
CA SER A 193 5.16 7.31 10.31
C SER A 193 4.86 7.26 8.83
N THR A 194 5.91 7.25 8.02
CA THR A 194 5.88 7.14 6.58
C THR A 194 6.78 5.98 6.15
N MET A 195 6.27 5.14 5.26
CA MET A 195 7.02 4.07 4.63
C MET A 195 7.12 4.34 3.14
N MET A 196 8.32 4.22 2.59
CA MET A 196 8.56 4.45 1.17
C MET A 196 9.29 3.29 0.52
N THR A 197 9.12 3.13 -0.79
CA THR A 197 10.00 2.27 -1.59
C THR A 197 10.70 3.05 -2.69
N SER A 198 11.92 2.64 -3.03
CA SER A 198 12.69 3.18 -4.14
C SER A 198 13.33 2.08 -4.96
N ASN A 199 13.22 2.21 -6.28
CA ASN A 199 13.92 1.38 -7.27
C ASN A 199 15.28 1.96 -7.67
N ARG A 200 15.65 3.12 -7.12
CA ARG A 200 16.92 3.81 -7.35
C ARG A 200 17.63 4.10 -6.03
N PRO A 201 18.97 4.20 -6.03
CA PRO A 201 19.73 4.73 -4.90
C PRO A 201 19.26 6.15 -4.50
N LEU A 202 19.58 6.55 -3.28
CA LEU A 202 19.14 7.84 -2.73
C LEU A 202 19.77 9.03 -3.47
N GLU A 203 21.00 8.85 -3.96
CA GLU A 203 21.75 9.87 -4.68
C GLU A 203 21.06 10.28 -6.00
N ASP A 204 20.23 9.39 -6.56
CA ASP A 204 19.48 9.64 -7.79
C ASP A 204 18.18 10.43 -7.54
N TRP A 205 17.75 10.63 -6.30
CA TRP A 205 16.47 11.30 -6.01
C TRP A 205 16.43 12.74 -6.50
N GLY A 206 17.54 13.47 -6.45
CA GLY A 206 17.63 14.83 -7.01
C GLY A 206 17.29 14.86 -8.51
N LYS A 207 17.78 13.88 -9.27
CA LYS A 207 17.48 13.75 -10.71
C LYS A 207 16.05 13.27 -10.97
N LEU A 208 15.51 12.40 -10.11
CA LEU A 208 14.15 11.86 -10.25
C LEU A 208 13.07 12.91 -9.95
N ILE A 209 13.31 13.74 -8.94
CA ILE A 209 12.43 14.82 -8.52
C ILE A 209 12.58 16.04 -9.45
N GLY A 210 13.78 16.24 -10.01
CA GLY A 210 14.09 17.40 -10.86
C GLY A 210 14.43 18.67 -10.06
N ASP A 211 14.61 18.54 -8.74
CA ASP A 211 14.99 19.60 -7.81
C ASP A 211 15.91 19.00 -6.73
N ILE A 212 17.21 19.28 -6.83
CA ILE A 212 18.23 18.77 -5.90
C ILE A 212 18.03 19.34 -4.48
N PRO A 213 17.89 20.67 -4.29
CA PRO A 213 17.54 21.24 -2.98
C PRO A 213 16.35 20.57 -2.30
N SER A 214 15.24 20.38 -3.00
CA SER A 214 14.05 19.73 -2.43
C SER A 214 14.30 18.27 -2.09
N ALA A 215 14.98 17.52 -2.97
CA ALA A 215 15.34 16.13 -2.70
C ALA A 215 16.22 15.99 -1.44
N THR A 216 17.22 16.87 -1.28
CA THR A 216 18.07 16.90 -0.08
C THR A 216 17.26 17.20 1.17
N ALA A 217 16.36 18.19 1.11
CA ALA A 217 15.54 18.57 2.25
C ALA A 217 14.51 17.50 2.67
N ILE A 218 14.01 16.72 1.69
CA ILE A 218 13.17 15.53 1.91
C ILE A 218 13.99 14.44 2.60
N LEU A 219 15.15 14.09 2.03
CA LEU A 219 15.98 13.01 2.53
C LEU A 219 16.50 13.31 3.94
N ASP A 220 16.89 14.55 4.23
CA ASP A 220 17.32 14.98 5.56
C ASP A 220 16.26 14.69 6.63
N ARG A 221 15.01 15.14 6.40
CA ARG A 221 13.90 14.92 7.34
C ARG A 221 13.49 13.46 7.42
N PHE A 222 13.29 12.81 6.27
CA PHE A 222 12.80 11.44 6.22
C PHE A 222 13.82 10.46 6.83
N LEU A 223 15.11 10.63 6.53
CA LEU A 223 16.14 9.71 7.00
C LEU A 223 16.51 9.91 8.47
N HIS A 224 16.21 11.09 9.05
CA HIS A 224 16.50 11.41 10.45
C HIS A 224 16.05 10.31 11.43
N ARG A 225 14.86 9.73 11.20
CA ARG A 225 14.31 8.64 12.03
C ARG A 225 13.85 7.44 11.21
N SER A 226 14.54 7.13 10.11
CA SER A 226 14.19 5.99 9.25
C SER A 226 15.00 4.72 9.54
N GLU A 227 14.34 3.58 9.39
CA GLU A 227 15.03 2.30 9.15
C GLU A 227 15.21 2.07 7.65
N LEU A 228 16.45 1.86 7.22
CA LEU A 228 16.80 1.62 5.82
C LEU A 228 16.95 0.12 5.55
N PHE A 229 16.21 -0.38 4.57
CA PHE A 229 16.28 -1.76 4.10
C PHE A 229 16.74 -1.82 2.65
N GLN A 230 17.95 -2.32 2.44
CA GLN A 230 18.48 -2.54 1.10
C GLN A 230 18.24 -3.99 0.67
N LEU A 231 17.43 -4.14 -0.37
CA LEU A 231 17.12 -5.41 -0.99
C LEU A 231 18.02 -5.60 -2.21
N THR A 232 18.60 -6.79 -2.31
CA THR A 232 19.33 -7.24 -3.49
C THR A 232 18.64 -8.50 -4.05
N GLY A 233 19.16 -9.04 -5.15
CA GLY A 233 18.66 -10.29 -5.72
C GLY A 233 17.83 -10.14 -6.99
N ARG A 234 17.39 -11.30 -7.51
CA ARG A 234 16.69 -11.41 -8.79
C ARG A 234 15.21 -11.03 -8.65
N SER A 235 14.60 -10.61 -9.75
CA SER A 235 13.17 -10.29 -9.80
C SER A 235 12.31 -11.55 -9.62
N TYR A 236 11.41 -11.56 -8.64
CA TYR A 236 10.44 -12.65 -8.43
C TYR A 236 9.52 -12.88 -9.63
N ARG A 237 9.20 -11.80 -10.37
CA ARG A 237 8.31 -11.83 -11.55
C ARG A 237 8.93 -12.61 -12.72
N LEU A 238 10.26 -12.59 -12.85
CA LEU A 238 10.96 -13.31 -13.91
C LEU A 238 11.10 -14.80 -13.55
N GLY A 239 11.38 -15.13 -12.28
CA GLY A 239 11.48 -16.52 -11.83
C GLY A 239 10.16 -17.31 -11.91
N THR A 240 9.01 -16.64 -11.75
CA THR A 240 7.69 -17.27 -11.98
C THR A 240 7.38 -17.48 -13.47
N SER A 241 7.99 -16.69 -14.36
CA SER A 241 7.80 -16.80 -15.81
C SER A 241 8.59 -17.99 -16.39
N GLU A 242 9.77 -18.30 -15.84
CA GLU A 242 10.57 -19.47 -16.26
C GLU A 242 9.90 -20.80 -15.86
N ASN A 243 9.14 -20.82 -14.77
CA ASN A 243 8.40 -22.00 -14.31
C ASN A 243 7.02 -22.19 -14.99
N ASN A 244 6.65 -21.36 -15.97
CA ASN A 244 5.40 -21.51 -16.73
C ASN A 244 5.67 -21.44 -18.25
N PRO A 245 5.97 -22.56 -18.93
CA PRO A 245 6.46 -22.57 -20.31
C PRO A 245 5.37 -22.31 -21.37
N LYS A 246 4.27 -21.64 -21.03
CA LYS A 246 3.21 -21.29 -21.98
C LYS A 246 2.72 -19.86 -21.76
N GLY A 247 3.32 -18.93 -22.52
CA GLY A 247 2.66 -17.69 -22.89
C GLY A 247 3.45 -16.42 -22.59
N ALA A 248 4.47 -16.13 -23.38
CA ALA A 248 4.82 -14.76 -23.79
C ALA A 248 5.92 -14.80 -24.86
N LYS A 249 5.53 -14.82 -26.15
CA LYS A 249 6.40 -14.26 -27.18
C LYS A 249 6.34 -12.74 -27.01
N ALA A 250 7.46 -12.13 -26.63
CA ALA A 250 7.61 -10.69 -26.70
C ALA A 250 7.48 -10.23 -28.17
N PRO A 251 6.82 -9.11 -28.47
CA PRO A 251 6.86 -8.55 -29.82
C PRO A 251 8.25 -7.93 -30.02
N THR A 252 9.08 -8.63 -30.78
CA THR A 252 10.30 -8.07 -31.39
C THR A 252 9.90 -6.94 -32.34
N GLY A 253 10.54 -5.78 -32.18
CA GLY A 253 10.30 -4.60 -32.98
C GLY A 253 10.45 -4.86 -34.48
N SER A 254 9.51 -4.34 -35.27
CA SER A 254 9.65 -4.28 -36.71
C SER A 254 10.47 -3.05 -37.09
N GLU A 255 11.68 -3.29 -37.56
CA GLU A 255 12.36 -2.43 -38.52
C GLU A 255 11.46 -2.22 -39.74
N ALA A 256 10.92 -1.02 -39.90
CA ALA A 256 10.37 -0.53 -41.16
C ALA A 256 10.30 1.00 -41.09
N ASP A 257 11.41 1.66 -41.45
CA ASP A 257 11.40 2.92 -42.21
C ASP A 257 12.83 3.36 -42.53
N LYS A 258 13.42 2.67 -43.51
CA LYS A 258 14.50 3.20 -44.36
C LYS A 258 14.21 2.76 -45.80
N LYS A 259 13.42 3.56 -46.50
CA LYS A 259 13.40 3.68 -47.97
C LYS A 259 12.53 4.86 -48.38
N VAL A 260 13.12 6.05 -48.42
CA VAL A 260 12.69 7.07 -49.40
C VAL A 260 13.91 7.29 -50.28
N GLU A 261 13.91 6.58 -51.39
CA GLU A 261 14.86 6.75 -52.48
C GLU A 261 14.64 8.10 -53.15
N ASP A 262 15.74 8.82 -53.20
CA ASP A 262 16.12 9.83 -54.16
C ASP A 262 15.77 9.39 -55.60
N LYS A 263 14.82 10.08 -56.25
CA LYS A 263 14.62 10.04 -57.70
C LYS A 263 14.33 11.43 -58.23
N ALA A 264 15.40 12.12 -58.64
CA ALA A 264 15.35 13.22 -59.59
C ALA A 264 14.89 12.71 -60.98
N PRO A 265 14.09 13.48 -61.74
CA PRO A 265 13.78 13.16 -63.13
C PRO A 265 14.78 13.84 -64.09
N LYS A 266 15.48 13.04 -64.91
CA LYS A 266 15.92 13.42 -66.27
C LYS A 266 14.90 12.78 -67.22
N GLY A 267 14.31 13.37 -68.25
CA GLY A 267 14.38 14.68 -68.89
C GLY A 267 13.76 14.55 -70.29
N ALA A 268 13.54 15.70 -70.96
CA ALA A 268 13.51 15.92 -72.43
C ALA A 268 12.16 16.11 -73.17
N LYS A 269 12.14 17.24 -73.91
CA LYS A 269 11.45 17.61 -75.16
C LYS A 269 9.97 18.04 -75.10
N ALA A 270 9.73 19.34 -75.21
CA ALA A 270 9.46 20.04 -76.48
C ALA A 270 9.87 21.51 -76.34
#